data_AF-A0A950U517-F1
#
_entry.id   AF-A0A950U517-F1
#
_cell.length_a   1.000
_cell.length_b   1.000
_cell.length_c   1.000
_cell.angle_alpha   90.00
_cell.angle_beta   90.00
_cell.angle_gamma   90.00
#
_symmetry.space_group_name_H-M   'P 1'
#
loop_
_entity.id
_entity.type
_entity.pdbx_description
1 polymer ?
#
loop_
_entity_poly.entity_id
_entity_poly.type
_entity_poly.pdbx_seq_one_letter_code
_entity_poly.pdbx_strand_id
1 'polypeptide(L)'
;MVRRVRSFALVMTFGLLVSACTWPMFGFGPDHTGVNPVITNVTTSNVGTFTLKGTATTGGAVSSSPALVNGVVYVGSGDGKVYAFSQYGTTNCAGSPKTCTPLWTATTGGGVGSPAVVNGVVYVGSSDGNVYAFDAAGGAATCSGTPKTCTPLWTATTGGGIVFSSPAIENGIVYIGSGDDKLYAFDAAGSTNCSGTPKTCTPLWSAPTGGPVESSPAPGGDAVYVGSDDHNVYAFGLPSEG
;
A
#
# COMPACT_ATOMS: atom_id res chain seq x y z
N MET A 1 -5.61 -34.79 50.89
CA MET A 1 -6.27 -34.05 49.79
C MET A 1 -5.23 -33.85 48.68
N VAL A 2 -5.17 -34.74 47.69
CA VAL A 2 -4.12 -34.72 46.64
C VAL A 2 -4.74 -34.20 45.34
N ARG A 3 -4.32 -33.02 44.87
CA ARG A 3 -4.78 -32.43 43.59
C ARG A 3 -4.05 -33.09 42.43
N ARG A 4 -4.80 -33.73 41.52
CA ARG A 4 -4.30 -34.18 40.21
C ARG A 4 -4.17 -32.96 39.29
N VAL A 5 -2.96 -32.69 38.80
CA VAL A 5 -2.74 -31.75 37.70
C VAL A 5 -2.93 -32.52 36.40
N ARG A 6 -3.90 -32.11 35.56
CA ARG A 6 -4.06 -32.62 34.20
C ARG A 6 -3.25 -31.74 33.25
N SER A 7 -2.20 -32.29 32.67
CA SER A 7 -1.47 -31.65 31.58
C SER A 7 -2.33 -31.64 30.32
N PHE A 8 -2.67 -30.46 29.82
CA PHE A 8 -3.26 -30.28 28.50
C PHE A 8 -2.11 -30.12 27.49
N ALA A 9 -1.98 -31.08 26.56
CA ALA A 9 -1.12 -30.92 25.40
C ALA A 9 -1.83 -30.00 24.38
N LEU A 10 -1.27 -28.82 24.15
CA LEU A 10 -1.69 -27.93 23.07
C LEU A 10 -1.20 -28.53 21.74
N VAL A 11 -2.11 -29.10 20.95
CA VAL A 11 -1.81 -29.46 19.57
C VAL A 11 -1.85 -28.18 18.74
N MET A 12 -0.69 -27.55 18.52
CA MET A 12 -0.55 -26.52 17.48
C MET A 12 -0.56 -27.22 16.13
N THR A 13 -1.72 -27.27 15.48
CA THR A 13 -1.77 -27.49 14.05
C THR A 13 -1.16 -26.29 13.35
N PHE A 14 0.06 -26.43 12.83
CA PHE A 14 0.60 -25.55 11.81
C PHE A 14 -0.25 -25.73 10.56
N GLY A 15 -1.24 -24.86 10.38
CA GLY A 15 -1.85 -24.66 9.08
C GLY A 15 -0.75 -24.16 8.14
N LEU A 16 -0.41 -24.97 7.14
CA LEU A 16 0.45 -24.54 6.04
C LEU A 16 -0.28 -23.39 5.33
N LEU A 17 0.04 -22.15 5.68
CA LEU A 17 -0.34 -20.99 4.89
C LEU A 17 0.34 -21.17 3.54
N VAL A 18 -0.43 -21.55 2.53
CA VAL A 18 -0.01 -21.40 1.15
C VAL A 18 0.24 -19.91 0.99
N SER A 19 1.51 -19.51 1.00
CA SER A 19 1.91 -18.11 0.86
C SER A 19 1.43 -17.67 -0.51
N ALA A 20 0.23 -17.07 -0.55
CA ALA A 20 -0.29 -16.49 -1.76
C ALA A 20 0.74 -15.46 -2.25
N CYS A 21 1.00 -15.47 -3.55
CA CYS A 21 1.91 -14.53 -4.19
C CYS A 21 1.57 -13.12 -3.71
N THR A 22 2.47 -12.49 -2.96
CA THR A 22 2.26 -11.15 -2.39
C THR A 22 3.30 -10.20 -2.95
N TRP A 23 2.87 -8.98 -3.23
CA TRP A 23 3.68 -7.85 -3.65
C TRP A 23 3.06 -6.61 -3.01
N PRO A 24 3.30 -6.35 -1.72
CA PRO A 24 2.53 -5.38 -0.95
C PRO A 24 2.75 -3.92 -1.34
N MET A 25 3.86 -3.55 -1.96
CA MET A 25 4.16 -2.16 -2.32
C MET A 25 5.14 -2.05 -3.49
N PHE A 26 5.40 -0.83 -3.95
CA PHE A 26 6.43 -0.56 -4.95
C PHE A 26 7.78 -1.17 -4.52
N GLY A 27 8.49 -1.84 -5.42
CA GLY A 27 9.75 -2.51 -5.08
C GLY A 27 9.62 -3.80 -4.26
N PHE A 28 8.43 -4.43 -4.19
CA PHE A 28 8.10 -5.65 -3.43
C PHE A 28 8.01 -5.43 -1.92
N GLY A 29 9.00 -4.82 -1.30
CA GLY A 29 9.03 -4.50 0.13
C GLY A 29 9.73 -3.16 0.39
N PRO A 30 9.84 -2.75 1.66
CA PRO A 30 10.48 -1.48 2.06
C PRO A 30 11.96 -1.39 1.67
N ASP A 31 12.62 -2.53 1.48
CA ASP A 31 13.99 -2.67 0.97
C ASP A 31 14.10 -2.56 -0.56
N HIS A 32 12.98 -2.38 -1.26
CA HIS A 32 12.88 -2.21 -2.71
C HIS A 32 13.63 -3.26 -3.54
N THR A 33 13.66 -4.54 -3.10
CA THR A 33 14.37 -5.59 -3.85
C THR A 33 13.92 -5.73 -5.30
N GLY A 34 12.63 -5.44 -5.58
CA GLY A 34 12.04 -5.64 -6.90
C GLY A 34 12.01 -7.10 -7.35
N VAL A 35 12.22 -8.05 -6.43
CA VAL A 35 12.26 -9.48 -6.72
C VAL A 35 11.15 -10.17 -5.97
N ASN A 36 10.34 -10.95 -6.69
CA ASN A 36 9.40 -11.89 -6.06
C ASN A 36 10.09 -13.24 -5.88
N PRO A 37 10.47 -13.64 -4.64
CA PRO A 37 11.23 -14.86 -4.40
C PRO A 37 10.37 -16.14 -4.51
N VAL A 38 9.04 -16.01 -4.60
CA VAL A 38 8.10 -17.14 -4.56
C VAL A 38 7.78 -17.67 -5.97
N ILE A 39 7.89 -16.83 -7.00
CA ILE A 39 7.60 -17.22 -8.39
C ILE A 39 8.84 -17.87 -9.01
N THR A 40 8.87 -19.20 -9.00
CA THR A 40 9.97 -20.01 -9.56
C THR A 40 9.59 -20.78 -10.83
N ASN A 41 8.29 -20.84 -11.15
CA ASN A 41 7.75 -21.56 -12.29
C ASN A 41 7.76 -20.76 -13.61
N VAL A 42 8.09 -19.48 -13.56
CA VAL A 42 8.33 -18.64 -14.74
C VAL A 42 9.83 -18.60 -14.99
N THR A 43 10.25 -18.96 -16.20
CA THR A 43 11.66 -19.10 -16.58
C THR A 43 11.90 -18.49 -17.96
N THR A 44 13.16 -18.28 -18.33
CA THR A 44 13.51 -17.76 -19.67
C THR A 44 13.06 -18.67 -20.81
N SER A 45 12.84 -19.96 -20.56
CA SER A 45 12.36 -20.90 -21.58
C SER A 45 10.85 -20.88 -21.79
N ASN A 46 10.06 -20.39 -20.83
CA ASN A 46 8.60 -20.38 -20.93
C ASN A 46 7.98 -18.98 -20.92
N VAL A 47 8.70 -17.92 -20.56
CA VAL A 47 8.15 -16.55 -20.49
C VAL A 47 7.60 -16.08 -21.84
N GLY A 48 8.16 -16.56 -22.96
CA GLY A 48 7.67 -16.27 -24.31
C GLY A 48 6.29 -16.85 -24.63
N THR A 49 5.73 -17.73 -23.79
CA THR A 49 4.39 -18.31 -23.99
C THR A 49 3.30 -17.52 -23.26
N PHE A 50 3.62 -16.38 -22.67
CA PHE A 50 2.64 -15.56 -21.95
C PHE A 50 1.57 -15.04 -22.92
N THR A 51 0.32 -15.20 -22.53
CA THR A 51 -0.84 -14.66 -23.26
C THR A 51 -1.64 -13.75 -22.34
N LEU A 52 -2.35 -12.78 -22.94
CA LEU A 52 -3.27 -11.93 -22.19
C LEU A 52 -4.35 -12.79 -21.55
N LYS A 53 -4.39 -12.81 -20.21
CA LYS A 53 -5.43 -13.56 -19.50
C LYS A 53 -6.64 -12.72 -19.10
N GLY A 54 -6.49 -11.40 -18.99
CA GLY A 54 -7.60 -10.51 -18.67
C GLY A 54 -7.22 -9.05 -18.51
N THR A 55 -8.24 -8.21 -18.37
CA THR A 55 -8.17 -6.76 -18.20
C THR A 55 -9.14 -6.30 -17.11
N ALA A 56 -8.88 -5.11 -16.57
CA ALA A 56 -9.79 -4.40 -15.68
C ALA A 56 -9.76 -2.92 -16.05
N THR A 57 -10.91 -2.26 -16.00
CA THR A 57 -11.06 -0.87 -16.46
C THR A 57 -11.21 0.07 -15.28
N THR A 58 -10.35 1.08 -15.22
CA THR A 58 -10.45 2.25 -14.34
C THR A 58 -11.09 3.42 -15.10
N GLY A 59 -11.53 4.47 -14.39
CA GLY A 59 -12.09 5.65 -15.02
C GLY A 59 -11.05 6.61 -15.61
N GLY A 60 -9.78 6.49 -15.19
CA GLY A 60 -8.66 7.31 -15.65
C GLY A 60 -7.42 6.48 -15.94
N ALA A 61 -6.34 7.15 -16.35
CA ALA A 61 -5.06 6.52 -16.63
C ALA A 61 -4.49 5.83 -15.38
N VAL A 62 -3.88 4.66 -15.55
CA VAL A 62 -3.18 3.93 -14.49
C VAL A 62 -1.68 4.05 -14.75
N SER A 63 -1.05 5.05 -14.15
CA SER A 63 0.41 5.18 -14.07
C SER A 63 1.00 4.50 -12.83
N SER A 64 0.15 4.09 -11.89
CA SER A 64 0.55 3.43 -10.65
C SER A 64 1.09 2.02 -10.87
N SER A 65 2.02 1.61 -10.02
CA SER A 65 2.37 0.18 -9.88
C SER A 65 1.30 -0.54 -9.06
N PRO A 66 0.90 -1.77 -9.40
CA PRO A 66 -0.07 -2.52 -8.60
C PRO A 66 0.54 -3.09 -7.31
N ALA A 67 -0.26 -3.13 -6.24
CA ALA A 67 0.02 -3.96 -5.06
C ALA A 67 -0.87 -5.21 -5.08
N LEU A 68 -0.33 -6.38 -4.72
CA LEU A 68 -1.05 -7.65 -4.65
C LEU A 68 -0.93 -8.26 -3.25
N VAL A 69 -2.01 -8.28 -2.48
CA VAL A 69 -2.02 -8.87 -1.13
C VAL A 69 -3.28 -9.69 -0.94
N ASN A 70 -3.14 -10.90 -0.36
CA ASN A 70 -4.26 -11.80 -0.04
C ASN A 70 -5.22 -12.03 -1.23
N GLY A 71 -4.67 -12.03 -2.43
CA GLY A 71 -5.43 -12.20 -3.65
C GLY A 71 -6.31 -11.04 -4.06
N VAL A 72 -5.94 -9.83 -3.69
CA VAL A 72 -6.55 -8.59 -4.18
C VAL A 72 -5.45 -7.71 -4.78
N VAL A 73 -5.70 -7.20 -5.99
CA VAL A 73 -4.86 -6.25 -6.70
C VAL A 73 -5.40 -4.85 -6.44
N TYR A 74 -4.56 -3.98 -5.91
CA TYR A 74 -4.87 -2.58 -5.62
C TYR A 74 -4.09 -1.68 -6.59
N VAL A 75 -4.77 -0.69 -7.17
CA VAL A 75 -4.17 0.29 -8.08
C VAL A 75 -4.74 1.68 -7.86
N GLY A 76 -3.89 2.70 -7.97
CA GLY A 76 -4.29 4.10 -8.06
C GLY A 76 -4.56 4.51 -9.51
N SER A 77 -5.52 5.42 -9.70
CA SER A 77 -5.92 5.90 -11.02
C SER A 77 -5.99 7.44 -11.05
N GLY A 78 -5.71 8.00 -12.23
CA GLY A 78 -5.75 9.44 -12.49
C GLY A 78 -7.15 10.06 -12.42
N ASP A 79 -8.22 9.27 -12.30
CA ASP A 79 -9.58 9.76 -12.02
C ASP A 79 -9.86 10.00 -10.53
N GLY A 80 -8.82 9.98 -9.70
CA GLY A 80 -8.89 10.24 -8.27
C GLY A 80 -9.53 9.10 -7.49
N LYS A 81 -9.22 7.86 -7.87
CA LYS A 81 -9.71 6.67 -7.19
C LYS A 81 -8.65 5.62 -6.97
N VAL A 82 -8.83 4.90 -5.86
CA VAL A 82 -8.24 3.58 -5.62
C VAL A 82 -9.22 2.53 -6.11
N TYR A 83 -8.71 1.52 -6.82
CA TYR A 83 -9.47 0.35 -7.24
C TYR A 83 -8.90 -0.91 -6.62
N ALA A 84 -9.77 -1.78 -6.14
CA ALA A 84 -9.43 -3.13 -5.71
C ALA A 84 -10.08 -4.14 -6.65
N PHE A 85 -9.29 -5.04 -7.23
CA PHE A 85 -9.74 -6.12 -8.10
C PHE A 85 -9.34 -7.47 -7.51
N SER A 86 -10.12 -8.51 -7.78
CA SER A 86 -9.70 -9.86 -7.40
C SER A 86 -8.46 -10.28 -8.17
N GLN A 87 -7.51 -10.96 -7.50
CA GLN A 87 -6.41 -11.61 -8.18
C GLN A 87 -6.96 -12.59 -9.21
N TYR A 88 -6.41 -12.53 -10.41
CA TYR A 88 -6.72 -13.38 -11.53
C TYR A 88 -8.20 -13.81 -11.67
N GLY A 89 -9.07 -12.89 -12.09
CA GLY A 89 -10.22 -13.32 -12.87
C GLY A 89 -11.27 -14.17 -12.13
N THR A 90 -11.23 -14.26 -10.79
CA THR A 90 -12.08 -15.16 -10.02
C THR A 90 -13.42 -14.50 -9.73
N THR A 91 -13.40 -13.46 -8.91
CA THR A 91 -14.58 -12.71 -8.50
C THR A 91 -14.79 -11.52 -9.43
N ASN A 92 -16.04 -11.27 -9.83
CA ASN A 92 -16.43 -10.13 -10.67
C ASN A 92 -15.78 -10.10 -12.05
N CYS A 93 -15.43 -11.27 -12.62
CA CYS A 93 -14.77 -11.36 -13.91
C CYS A 93 -15.48 -12.32 -14.86
N ALA A 94 -15.58 -11.95 -16.14
CA ALA A 94 -16.24 -12.76 -17.17
C ALA A 94 -15.50 -12.67 -18.51
N GLY A 95 -15.72 -13.65 -19.40
CA GLY A 95 -15.13 -13.68 -20.74
C GLY A 95 -13.77 -14.38 -20.84
N SER A 96 -13.19 -14.37 -22.05
CA SER A 96 -11.87 -14.91 -22.36
C SER A 96 -11.23 -14.11 -23.52
N PRO A 97 -10.26 -13.21 -23.26
CA PRO A 97 -9.67 -12.84 -21.96
C PRO A 97 -10.71 -12.30 -20.96
N LYS A 98 -10.45 -12.47 -19.66
CA LYS A 98 -11.39 -12.07 -18.61
C LYS A 98 -11.43 -10.55 -18.45
N THR A 99 -12.61 -9.95 -18.41
CA THR A 99 -12.79 -8.56 -18.00
C THR A 99 -13.33 -8.53 -16.57
N CYS A 100 -12.67 -7.80 -15.68
CA CYS A 100 -13.01 -7.71 -14.26
C CYS A 100 -13.59 -6.35 -13.88
N THR A 101 -14.62 -6.35 -13.02
CA THR A 101 -15.11 -5.16 -12.33
C THR A 101 -14.55 -5.12 -10.89
N PRO A 102 -14.40 -3.92 -10.28
CA PRO A 102 -13.78 -3.81 -8.97
C PRO A 102 -14.59 -4.51 -7.87
N LEU A 103 -13.89 -5.05 -6.89
CA LEU A 103 -14.45 -5.50 -5.61
C LEU A 103 -14.96 -4.29 -4.82
N TRP A 104 -14.19 -3.21 -4.83
CA TRP A 104 -14.53 -1.91 -4.27
C TRP A 104 -13.71 -0.80 -4.93
N THR A 105 -14.20 0.43 -4.81
CA THR A 105 -13.47 1.66 -5.15
C THR A 105 -13.47 2.63 -3.98
N ALA A 106 -12.50 3.54 -3.94
CA ALA A 106 -12.48 4.63 -2.97
C ALA A 106 -12.06 5.92 -3.68
N THR A 107 -12.70 7.05 -3.33
CA THR A 107 -12.45 8.35 -3.97
C THR A 107 -11.51 9.21 -3.13
N THR A 108 -10.53 9.83 -3.78
CA THR A 108 -9.63 10.85 -3.24
C THR A 108 -9.94 12.21 -3.88
N GLY A 109 -9.26 13.29 -3.47
CA GLY A 109 -9.45 14.61 -4.07
C GLY A 109 -8.69 14.84 -5.38
N GLY A 110 -7.73 13.98 -5.72
CA GLY A 110 -6.88 14.09 -6.91
C GLY A 110 -6.34 12.74 -7.37
N GLY A 111 -5.58 12.72 -8.47
CA GLY A 111 -5.03 11.49 -9.05
C GLY A 111 -4.20 10.68 -8.05
N VAL A 112 -4.28 9.36 -8.11
CA VAL A 112 -3.72 8.48 -7.07
C VAL A 112 -2.47 7.73 -7.57
N GLY A 113 -1.40 7.78 -6.77
CA GLY A 113 -0.13 7.08 -7.02
C GLY A 113 -0.18 5.58 -6.72
N SER A 114 1.00 4.94 -6.62
CA SER A 114 1.06 3.51 -6.30
C SER A 114 0.65 3.24 -4.85
N PRO A 115 -0.17 2.21 -4.58
CA PRO A 115 -0.54 1.82 -3.24
C PRO A 115 0.55 1.01 -2.55
N ALA A 116 0.49 1.04 -1.23
CA ALA A 116 1.17 0.10 -0.36
C ALA A 116 0.16 -0.55 0.59
N VAL A 117 0.28 -1.86 0.82
CA VAL A 117 -0.71 -2.64 1.57
C VAL A 117 -0.04 -3.44 2.66
N VAL A 118 -0.29 -3.06 3.92
CA VAL A 118 0.29 -3.70 5.11
C VAL A 118 -0.80 -3.84 6.16
N ASN A 119 -0.81 -4.98 6.87
CA ASN A 119 -1.75 -5.25 7.97
C ASN A 119 -3.23 -4.99 7.65
N GLY A 120 -3.65 -5.26 6.41
CA GLY A 120 -5.05 -5.12 5.98
C GLY A 120 -5.47 -3.68 5.68
N VAL A 121 -4.52 -2.76 5.50
CA VAL A 121 -4.79 -1.37 5.16
C VAL A 121 -4.08 -1.01 3.86
N VAL A 122 -4.77 -0.31 2.96
CA VAL A 122 -4.24 0.25 1.72
C VAL A 122 -3.89 1.71 1.95
N TYR A 123 -2.61 2.06 1.79
CA TYR A 123 -2.10 3.42 1.89
C TYR A 123 -1.80 3.96 0.49
N VAL A 124 -2.20 5.20 0.21
CA VAL A 124 -1.92 5.89 -1.06
C VAL A 124 -1.62 7.36 -0.84
N GLY A 125 -0.75 7.91 -1.68
CA GLY A 125 -0.62 9.35 -1.90
C GLY A 125 -1.50 9.80 -3.07
N SER A 126 -1.96 11.04 -3.00
CA SER A 126 -2.81 11.66 -4.02
C SER A 126 -2.29 13.04 -4.41
N SER A 127 -2.52 13.44 -5.66
CA SER A 127 -2.07 14.71 -6.21
C SER A 127 -2.74 15.92 -5.58
N ASP A 128 -3.77 15.72 -4.75
CA ASP A 128 -4.39 16.74 -3.91
C ASP A 128 -3.60 17.03 -2.61
N GLY A 129 -2.46 16.37 -2.43
CA GLY A 129 -1.56 16.54 -1.30
C GLY A 129 -1.98 15.78 -0.04
N ASN A 130 -2.92 14.84 -0.16
CA ASN A 130 -3.35 14.02 0.96
C ASN A 130 -2.84 12.58 0.85
N VAL A 131 -2.56 12.01 2.02
CA VAL A 131 -2.36 10.58 2.24
C VAL A 131 -3.69 9.99 2.72
N TYR A 132 -4.07 8.86 2.13
CA TYR A 132 -5.28 8.15 2.49
C TYR A 132 -4.97 6.73 2.93
N ALA A 133 -5.67 6.26 3.95
CA ALA A 133 -5.69 4.87 4.37
C ALA A 133 -7.10 4.27 4.21
N PHE A 134 -7.21 3.11 3.57
CA PHE A 134 -8.48 2.42 3.33
C PHE A 134 -8.43 0.98 3.86
N ASP A 135 -9.57 0.46 4.30
CA ASP A 135 -9.69 -0.96 4.64
C ASP A 135 -9.51 -1.84 3.40
N ALA A 136 -8.48 -2.68 3.40
CA ALA A 136 -8.14 -3.53 2.27
C ALA A 136 -9.24 -4.57 1.98
N ALA A 137 -9.98 -5.00 3.01
CA ALA A 137 -11.05 -5.98 2.89
C ALA A 137 -12.33 -5.41 2.26
N GLY A 138 -12.45 -4.07 2.18
CA GLY A 138 -13.67 -3.43 1.72
C GLY A 138 -14.89 -3.78 2.59
N GLY A 139 -14.69 -3.82 3.91
CA GLY A 139 -15.69 -4.24 4.89
C GLY A 139 -16.89 -3.29 4.98
N ALA A 140 -18.00 -3.77 5.55
CA ALA A 140 -19.23 -2.99 5.66
C ALA A 140 -19.13 -1.76 6.58
N ALA A 141 -18.09 -1.68 7.41
CA ALA A 141 -17.86 -0.54 8.31
C ALA A 141 -17.44 0.73 7.56
N THR A 142 -16.71 0.59 6.45
CA THR A 142 -16.18 1.72 5.66
C THR A 142 -16.71 1.71 4.24
N CYS A 143 -17.35 0.62 3.78
CA CYS A 143 -17.78 0.47 2.40
C CYS A 143 -19.26 0.12 2.28
N SER A 144 -19.92 0.69 1.27
CA SER A 144 -21.34 0.44 1.00
C SER A 144 -21.64 0.49 -0.50
N GLY A 145 -22.82 0.01 -0.90
CA GLY A 145 -23.27 0.02 -2.30
C GLY A 145 -22.84 -1.19 -3.13
N THR A 146 -23.19 -1.17 -4.43
CA THR A 146 -22.83 -2.21 -5.41
C THR A 146 -22.59 -1.56 -6.78
N PRO A 147 -21.34 -1.49 -7.27
CA PRO A 147 -20.09 -1.90 -6.60
C PRO A 147 -19.83 -1.10 -5.32
N LYS A 148 -19.07 -1.69 -4.38
CA LYS A 148 -18.80 -1.06 -3.08
C LYS A 148 -17.96 0.20 -3.28
N THR A 149 -18.35 1.28 -2.62
CA THR A 149 -17.54 2.51 -2.47
C THR A 149 -17.13 2.64 -1.01
N CYS A 150 -15.84 2.89 -0.77
CA CYS A 150 -15.23 2.92 0.55
C CYS A 150 -14.83 4.34 0.96
N THR A 151 -14.97 4.64 2.25
CA THR A 151 -14.43 5.84 2.91
C THR A 151 -13.10 5.53 3.60
N PRO A 152 -12.22 6.53 3.78
CA PRO A 152 -10.93 6.31 4.43
C PRO A 152 -11.08 5.98 5.92
N LEU A 153 -10.21 5.10 6.40
CA LEU A 153 -9.96 4.86 7.82
C LEU A 153 -9.37 6.10 8.49
N TRP A 154 -8.44 6.75 7.79
CA TRP A 154 -7.87 8.03 8.16
C TRP A 154 -7.32 8.77 6.92
N THR A 155 -7.19 10.09 7.05
CA THR A 155 -6.50 10.95 6.08
C THR A 155 -5.45 11.80 6.76
N ALA A 156 -4.42 12.22 6.02
CA ALA A 156 -3.43 13.18 6.48
C ALA A 156 -3.06 14.13 5.35
N THR A 157 -2.85 15.41 5.67
CA THR A 157 -2.52 16.44 4.67
C THR A 157 -1.03 16.75 4.71
N THR A 158 -0.40 16.78 3.54
CA THR A 158 0.96 17.30 3.32
C THR A 158 0.88 18.72 2.74
N GLY A 159 2.00 19.43 2.61
CA GLY A 159 1.99 20.80 2.09
C GLY A 159 1.90 20.90 0.56
N GLY A 160 2.12 19.80 -0.18
CA GLY A 160 2.19 19.77 -1.63
C GLY A 160 1.56 18.50 -2.21
N GLY A 161 1.34 18.47 -3.52
CA GLY A 161 0.77 17.29 -4.20
C GLY A 161 1.70 16.07 -4.08
N ILE A 162 1.14 14.88 -3.91
CA ILE A 162 1.90 13.63 -3.94
C ILE A 162 1.68 13.00 -5.32
N VAL A 163 2.56 13.30 -6.27
CA VAL A 163 2.33 12.99 -7.68
C VAL A 163 2.99 11.66 -8.06
N PHE A 164 4.27 11.47 -7.73
CA PHE A 164 5.03 10.29 -8.13
C PHE A 164 5.50 9.43 -6.96
N SER A 165 5.63 9.99 -5.76
CA SER A 165 6.04 9.22 -4.58
C SER A 165 5.00 8.15 -4.23
N SER A 166 5.48 6.94 -3.97
CA SER A 166 4.68 5.83 -3.44
C SER A 166 4.97 5.66 -1.94
N PRO A 167 3.99 5.31 -1.10
CA PRO A 167 4.25 5.10 0.32
C PRO A 167 5.15 3.87 0.55
N ALA A 168 6.07 3.97 1.51
CA ALA A 168 6.80 2.84 2.06
C ALA A 168 6.41 2.64 3.52
N ILE A 169 6.18 1.40 3.94
CA ILE A 169 5.74 1.09 5.31
C ILE A 169 6.70 0.12 5.94
N GLU A 170 7.25 0.51 7.09
CA GLU A 170 8.13 -0.30 7.92
C GLU A 170 7.81 0.01 9.40
N ASN A 171 7.80 -1.01 10.27
CA ASN A 171 7.57 -0.85 11.71
C ASN A 171 6.32 -0.03 12.09
N GLY A 172 5.25 -0.10 11.30
CA GLY A 172 4.00 0.62 11.57
C GLY A 172 4.04 2.11 11.23
N ILE A 173 5.03 2.56 10.48
CA ILE A 173 5.17 3.96 10.05
C ILE A 173 5.00 4.03 8.53
N VAL A 174 4.17 4.97 8.06
CA VAL A 174 4.02 5.29 6.63
C VAL A 174 4.97 6.43 6.29
N TYR A 175 5.92 6.19 5.40
CA TYR A 175 6.82 7.19 4.84
C TYR A 175 6.37 7.59 3.44
N ILE A 176 6.33 8.88 3.16
CA ILE A 176 5.96 9.38 1.83
C ILE A 176 6.57 10.75 1.52
N GLY A 177 7.09 10.91 0.31
CA GLY A 177 7.54 12.20 -0.21
C GLY A 177 6.38 13.06 -0.68
N SER A 178 6.58 14.38 -0.70
CA SER A 178 5.61 15.36 -1.17
C SER A 178 6.28 16.44 -2.02
N GLY A 179 5.47 17.08 -2.87
CA GLY A 179 5.88 18.21 -3.70
C GLY A 179 6.13 19.52 -2.93
N ASP A 180 6.06 19.54 -1.60
CA ASP A 180 6.44 20.68 -0.76
C ASP A 180 7.82 20.54 -0.11
N ASP A 181 8.72 19.84 -0.80
CA ASP A 181 10.12 19.68 -0.44
C ASP A 181 10.31 18.94 0.89
N LYS A 182 9.45 17.95 1.19
CA LYS A 182 9.51 17.20 2.45
C LYS A 182 9.28 15.71 2.29
N LEU A 183 9.93 14.97 3.18
CA LEU A 183 9.55 13.62 3.57
C LEU A 183 8.66 13.67 4.82
N TYR A 184 7.57 12.90 4.81
CA TYR A 184 6.65 12.77 5.92
C TYR A 184 6.65 11.35 6.49
N ALA A 185 6.39 11.25 7.80
CA ALA A 185 6.10 10.00 8.49
C ALA A 185 4.78 10.07 9.25
N PHE A 186 3.93 9.06 9.12
CA PHE A 186 2.64 8.96 9.79
C PHE A 186 2.49 7.62 10.52
N ASP A 187 1.69 7.59 11.59
CA ASP A 187 1.32 6.32 12.24
C ASP A 187 0.36 5.53 11.34
N ALA A 188 0.78 4.35 10.90
CA ALA A 188 0.03 3.53 9.97
C ALA A 188 -1.34 3.09 10.54
N ALA A 189 -1.41 2.91 11.86
CA ALA A 189 -2.64 2.50 12.54
C ALA A 189 -3.68 3.64 12.66
N GLY A 190 -3.30 4.89 12.37
CA GLY A 190 -4.17 6.04 12.57
C GLY A 190 -4.60 6.21 14.03
N SER A 191 -3.70 5.90 14.96
CA SER A 191 -3.89 5.93 16.41
C SER A 191 -3.18 7.10 17.07
N THR A 192 -1.94 7.38 16.64
CA THR A 192 -1.13 8.49 17.14
C THR A 192 -1.35 9.71 16.27
N ASN A 193 -1.48 10.89 16.89
CA ASN A 193 -1.70 12.16 16.19
C ASN A 193 -2.96 12.21 15.31
N CYS A 194 -3.97 11.37 15.61
CA CYS A 194 -5.19 11.26 14.83
C CYS A 194 -6.44 11.53 15.67
N SER A 195 -7.42 12.26 15.12
CA SER A 195 -8.70 12.52 15.78
C SER A 195 -9.84 12.74 14.79
N GLY A 196 -11.08 12.71 15.26
CA GLY A 196 -12.27 12.95 14.43
C GLY A 196 -12.91 11.69 13.84
N THR A 197 -13.98 11.87 13.07
CA THR A 197 -14.70 10.81 12.34
C THR A 197 -15.23 11.39 11.02
N PRO A 198 -14.62 11.06 9.86
CA PRO A 198 -13.44 10.21 9.68
C PRO A 198 -12.18 10.81 10.34
N LYS A 199 -11.19 9.96 10.66
CA LYS A 199 -9.99 10.41 11.37
C LYS A 199 -9.11 11.27 10.45
N THR A 200 -8.66 12.41 10.96
CA THR A 200 -7.58 13.20 10.36
C THR A 200 -6.34 13.08 11.25
N CYS A 201 -5.20 12.82 10.62
CA CYS A 201 -3.92 12.61 11.27
C CYS A 201 -2.94 13.74 10.94
N THR A 202 -2.08 14.09 11.91
CA THR A 202 -0.88 14.91 11.68
C THR A 202 0.37 14.03 11.68
N PRO A 203 1.46 14.44 11.01
CA PRO A 203 2.65 13.61 10.93
C PRO A 203 3.26 13.34 12.31
N LEU A 204 3.90 12.18 12.45
CA LEU A 204 4.81 11.88 13.55
C LEU A 204 6.04 12.79 13.45
N TRP A 205 6.53 12.98 12.24
CA TRP A 205 7.57 13.94 11.89
C TRP A 205 7.53 14.27 10.39
N SER A 206 8.17 15.38 10.02
CA SER A 206 8.49 15.72 8.65
C SER A 206 9.89 16.31 8.58
N ALA A 207 10.62 16.05 7.51
CA ALA A 207 11.98 16.58 7.32
C ALA A 207 12.10 17.26 5.95
N PRO A 208 12.70 18.46 5.88
CA PRO A 208 12.85 19.19 4.62
C PRO A 208 14.02 18.67 3.78
N THR A 209 13.83 18.75 2.47
CA THR A 209 14.85 18.70 1.42
C THR A 209 14.96 20.07 0.76
N GLY A 210 15.87 20.25 -0.21
CA GLY A 210 16.01 21.50 -0.97
C GLY A 210 15.07 21.61 -2.18
N GLY A 211 14.31 20.56 -2.49
CA GLY A 211 13.31 20.51 -3.56
C GLY A 211 12.36 19.32 -3.40
N PRO A 212 11.39 19.13 -4.32
CA PRO A 212 10.35 18.12 -4.19
C PRO A 212 10.87 16.72 -3.91
N VAL A 213 10.15 15.94 -3.11
CA VAL A 213 10.44 14.53 -2.87
C VAL A 213 9.46 13.67 -3.67
N GLU A 214 9.76 13.48 -4.94
CA GLU A 214 8.94 12.67 -5.86
C GLU A 214 9.36 11.20 -5.91
N SER A 215 10.52 10.87 -5.34
CA SER A 215 10.97 9.49 -5.21
C SER A 215 10.22 8.73 -4.11
N SER A 216 10.13 7.41 -4.23
CA SER A 216 9.54 6.57 -3.19
C SER A 216 10.56 6.33 -2.06
N PRO A 217 10.21 6.51 -0.78
CA PRO A 217 11.15 6.34 0.33
C PRO A 217 11.60 4.89 0.49
N ALA A 218 12.84 4.69 0.92
CA ALA A 218 13.39 3.38 1.26
C ALA A 218 13.82 3.38 2.74
N PRO A 219 12.96 2.93 3.68
CA PRO A 219 13.38 2.73 5.07
C PRO A 219 14.28 1.51 5.18
N GLY A 220 15.41 1.64 5.88
CA GLY A 220 16.36 0.54 6.08
C GLY A 220 17.41 0.85 7.15
N GLY A 221 17.64 -0.11 8.04
CA GLY A 221 18.52 0.11 9.20
C GLY A 221 17.90 1.10 10.19
N ASP A 222 18.62 2.18 10.47
CA ASP A 222 18.23 3.28 11.36
C ASP A 222 17.82 4.57 10.60
N ALA A 223 17.70 4.49 9.26
CA ALA A 223 17.43 5.63 8.41
C ALA A 223 16.34 5.36 7.35
N VAL A 224 15.84 6.45 6.77
CA VAL A 224 14.97 6.45 5.60
C VAL A 224 15.64 7.26 4.50
N TYR A 225 15.77 6.66 3.32
CA TYR A 225 16.43 7.26 2.17
C TYR A 225 15.42 7.78 1.15
N VAL A 226 15.65 8.98 0.62
CA VAL A 226 14.85 9.57 -0.47
C VAL A 226 15.74 10.35 -1.43
N GLY A 227 15.43 10.31 -2.72
CA GLY A 227 15.93 11.28 -3.69
C GLY A 227 15.03 12.52 -3.75
N SER A 228 15.63 13.67 -3.98
CA SER A 228 14.95 14.95 -4.18
C SER A 228 15.30 15.56 -5.53
N ASP A 229 14.37 16.34 -6.07
CA ASP A 229 14.54 17.10 -7.33
C ASP A 229 15.63 18.18 -7.23
N ASP A 230 16.16 18.45 -6.03
CA ASP A 230 17.31 19.32 -5.79
C ASP A 230 18.68 18.71 -6.13
N HIS A 231 18.68 17.54 -6.77
CA HIS A 231 19.85 16.76 -7.19
C HIS A 231 20.56 15.99 -6.06
N ASN A 232 19.95 15.86 -4.88
CA ASN A 232 20.53 15.12 -3.76
C ASN A 232 19.74 13.87 -3.36
N VAL A 233 20.44 12.96 -2.70
CA VAL A 233 19.85 11.85 -1.94
C VAL A 233 20.02 12.16 -0.46
N TYR A 234 18.92 12.08 0.28
CA TYR A 234 18.84 12.32 1.71
C TYR A 234 18.73 11.00 2.47
N ALA A 235 19.31 10.97 3.68
CA ALA A 235 19.11 9.93 4.66
C ALA A 235 18.66 10.58 5.98
N PHE A 236 17.48 10.23 6.46
CA PHE A 236 16.93 10.73 7.72
C PHE A 236 16.89 9.60 8.72
N GLY A 237 17.66 9.71 9.81
CA GLY A 237 17.75 8.67 10.84
C GLY A 237 17.57 9.20 12.25
N LEU A 238 17.63 8.29 13.22
CA LEU A 238 17.66 8.66 14.63
C LEU A 238 18.94 9.48 14.93
N PRO A 239 18.91 10.39 15.92
CA PRO A 239 20.13 11.01 16.41
C PRO A 239 21.13 9.92 16.77
N SER A 240 22.41 10.09 16.41
CA SER A 240 23.46 9.19 16.89
C SER A 240 23.47 9.21 18.42
N GLU A 241 23.42 8.03 19.04
CA GLU A 241 23.76 7.87 20.46
C GLU A 241 25.18 8.46 20.65
N GLY A 242 25.30 9.50 21.48
CA GLY A 242 26.55 10.23 21.71
C GLY A 242 27.61 9.47 22.49
#